data_AF-A0A1Z4BRV5-F1
#
_entry.id   AF-A0A1Z4BRV5-F1
#
_cell.length_a   1.000
_cell.length_b   1.000
_cell.length_c   1.000
_cell.angle_alpha   90.00
_cell.angle_beta   90.00
_cell.angle_gamma   90.00
#
_symmetry.space_group_name_H-M   'P 1'
#
loop_
_entity.id
_entity.type
_entity.pdbx_description
1 polymer ?
#
loop_
_entity_poly.entity_id
_entity_poly.type
_entity_poly.pdbx_seq_one_letter_code
_entity_poly.pdbx_strand_id
1 'polypeptide(L)'
;MKKIFTLLFAFTLVACMPGDKGANLNSPEGLKVTQELLQKNFAKYNNITEVSFGTNRGVIDIITVRFNKGEKDFYANYVTYNDQVNESETGLSSKQGRTISLSEVNLLIVPNLIKKAESLILEKDNKFNTFRMDKLNYEVQEDGTVEVSFVIDAIHPATSYYGERKGDKGHLSFEFKADAKGENVRATKGLTI
;
A
#
# COMPACT_ATOMS: atom_id res chain seq x y z
N MET A 1 -56.91 11.66 -1.79
CA MET A 1 -55.78 11.36 -2.70
C MET A 1 -54.53 12.08 -2.20
N LYS A 2 -53.36 11.39 -2.22
CA LYS A 2 -52.02 11.81 -1.72
C LYS A 2 -51.87 11.60 -0.18
N LYS A 3 -50.83 10.96 0.38
CA LYS A 3 -49.55 10.43 -0.10
C LYS A 3 -49.22 9.11 0.62
N ILE A 4 -48.59 8.19 -0.10
CA ILE A 4 -48.12 6.88 0.36
C ILE A 4 -46.87 7.09 1.23
N PHE A 5 -46.90 6.61 2.47
CA PHE A 5 -45.71 6.44 3.32
C PHE A 5 -45.08 5.08 2.98
N THR A 6 -44.11 5.07 2.08
CA THR A 6 -43.20 3.93 1.91
C THR A 6 -41.95 4.24 2.70
N LEU A 7 -41.92 3.86 3.99
CA LEU A 7 -40.69 3.90 4.77
C LEU A 7 -39.89 2.63 4.44
N LEU A 8 -38.87 2.83 3.61
CA LEU A 8 -37.87 1.86 3.22
C LEU A 8 -36.98 1.57 4.44
N PHE A 9 -37.15 0.43 5.07
CA PHE A 9 -36.23 -0.07 6.11
C PHE A 9 -35.86 -1.52 5.79
N ALA A 10 -35.13 -1.68 4.68
CA ALA A 10 -34.37 -2.90 4.43
C ALA A 10 -33.02 -2.77 5.13
N PHE A 11 -32.99 -3.08 6.42
CA PHE A 11 -31.75 -3.41 7.13
C PHE A 11 -31.28 -4.76 6.57
N THR A 12 -30.54 -4.74 5.46
CA THR A 12 -29.78 -5.91 5.03
C THR A 12 -28.63 -6.09 6.01
N LEU A 13 -28.85 -7.01 6.95
CA LEU A 13 -27.83 -7.71 7.71
C LEU A 13 -26.78 -8.27 6.75
N VAL A 14 -25.69 -7.54 6.54
CA VAL A 14 -24.46 -8.12 6.01
C VAL A 14 -23.73 -8.75 7.19
N ALA A 15 -24.24 -9.89 7.63
CA ALA A 15 -23.41 -10.87 8.33
C ALA A 15 -22.44 -11.42 7.28
N CYS A 16 -21.18 -11.01 7.35
CA CYS A 16 -20.13 -11.61 6.55
C CYS A 16 -19.08 -12.26 7.44
N MET A 17 -18.89 -13.55 7.20
CA MET A 17 -17.82 -14.38 7.76
C MET A 17 -16.43 -13.75 7.53
N PRO A 18 -15.46 -14.09 8.40
CA PRO A 18 -14.11 -13.55 8.38
C PRO A 18 -13.30 -14.20 7.25
N GLY A 19 -12.62 -13.35 6.48
CA GLY A 19 -11.81 -13.74 5.33
C GLY A 19 -12.39 -13.22 4.02
N ASP A 20 -11.67 -12.29 3.39
CA ASP A 20 -11.74 -11.98 1.96
C ASP A 20 -12.60 -10.80 1.46
N LYS A 21 -12.81 -9.70 2.20
CA LYS A 21 -13.60 -8.57 1.69
C LYS A 21 -12.94 -7.21 1.81
N GLY A 22 -12.48 -6.70 0.67
CA GLY A 22 -12.32 -5.27 0.42
C GLY A 22 -10.88 -4.79 0.33
N ALA A 23 -10.04 -5.01 1.34
CA ALA A 23 -8.72 -4.38 1.47
C ALA A 23 -7.74 -4.74 0.33
N ASN A 24 -7.70 -3.90 -0.70
CA ASN A 24 -6.89 -4.08 -1.91
C ASN A 24 -6.34 -2.73 -2.35
N LEU A 25 -5.04 -2.65 -2.66
CA LEU A 25 -4.40 -1.41 -3.09
C LEU A 25 -4.77 -1.00 -4.52
N ASN A 26 -5.44 -1.86 -5.27
CA ASN A 26 -5.65 -1.70 -6.71
C ASN A 26 -7.11 -1.36 -7.08
N SER A 27 -7.97 -1.11 -6.09
CA SER A 27 -9.35 -0.68 -6.32
C SER A 27 -9.76 0.46 -5.39
N PRO A 28 -10.61 1.41 -5.85
CA PRO A 28 -11.10 2.50 -5.01
C PRO A 28 -11.79 2.03 -3.72
N GLU A 29 -12.61 0.98 -3.82
CA GLU A 29 -13.29 0.38 -2.67
C GLU A 29 -12.26 -0.24 -1.71
N GLY A 30 -11.22 -0.87 -2.24
CA GLY A 30 -10.19 -1.49 -1.43
C GLY A 30 -9.27 -0.51 -0.74
N LEU A 31 -9.01 0.64 -1.35
CA LEU A 31 -8.28 1.73 -0.71
C LEU A 31 -9.06 2.31 0.47
N LYS A 32 -10.39 2.43 0.37
CA LYS A 32 -11.25 2.87 1.49
C LYS A 32 -11.18 1.88 2.66
N VAL A 33 -11.33 0.59 2.40
CA VAL A 33 -11.24 -0.45 3.43
C VAL A 33 -9.84 -0.49 4.05
N THR A 34 -8.79 -0.33 3.24
CA THR A 34 -7.40 -0.27 3.73
C THR A 34 -7.19 0.94 4.66
N GLN A 35 -7.76 2.10 4.31
CA GLN A 35 -7.72 3.30 5.16
C GLN A 35 -8.43 3.07 6.50
N GLU A 36 -9.58 2.40 6.49
CA GLU A 36 -10.33 2.05 7.71
C GLU A 36 -9.54 1.08 8.59
N LEU A 37 -8.90 0.06 8.00
CA LEU A 37 -8.03 -0.87 8.73
C LEU A 37 -6.86 -0.15 9.39
N LEU A 38 -6.24 0.80 8.68
CA LEU A 38 -5.14 1.60 9.21
C LEU A 38 -5.60 2.41 10.44
N GLN A 39 -6.74 3.10 10.32
CA GLN A 39 -7.27 3.91 11.44
C GLN A 39 -7.69 3.04 12.62
N LYS A 40 -8.43 1.95 12.37
CA LYS A 40 -8.93 1.03 13.40
C LYS A 40 -7.80 0.44 14.25
N ASN A 41 -6.73 -0.01 13.62
CA ASN A 41 -5.69 -0.79 14.29
C ASN A 41 -4.53 0.06 14.81
N PHE A 42 -4.30 1.25 14.22
CA PHE A 42 -3.09 2.02 14.47
C PHE A 42 -3.30 3.43 15.01
N ALA A 43 -4.55 3.92 15.17
CA ALA A 43 -4.80 5.27 15.69
C ALA A 43 -4.20 5.55 17.08
N LYS A 44 -3.89 4.52 17.86
CA LYS A 44 -3.23 4.64 19.17
C LYS A 44 -1.73 4.99 19.08
N TYR A 45 -1.07 4.77 17.93
CA TYR A 45 0.36 5.01 17.78
C TYR A 45 0.62 6.48 17.41
N ASN A 46 1.66 7.03 18.02
CA ASN A 46 2.21 8.34 17.74
C ASN A 46 3.68 8.19 17.33
N ASN A 47 4.32 9.30 16.96
CA ASN A 47 5.73 9.33 16.53
C ASN A 47 6.03 8.31 15.41
N ILE A 48 5.13 8.22 14.43
CA ILE A 48 5.24 7.26 13.34
C ILE A 48 6.33 7.75 12.37
N THR A 49 7.21 6.85 11.98
CA THR A 49 8.30 7.11 11.04
C THR A 49 8.15 6.35 9.73
N GLU A 50 7.31 5.32 9.72
CA GLU A 50 7.04 4.49 8.54
C GLU A 50 5.63 3.88 8.61
N VAL A 51 4.94 3.83 7.47
CA VAL A 51 3.73 3.02 7.27
C VAL A 51 3.84 2.25 5.97
N SER A 52 3.90 0.93 6.09
CA SER A 52 4.11 0.00 4.98
C SER A 52 2.91 -0.94 4.82
N PHE A 53 2.59 -1.24 3.57
CA PHE A 53 1.51 -2.10 3.13
C PHE A 53 2.09 -3.19 2.24
N GLY A 54 2.13 -4.42 2.77
CA GLY A 54 2.48 -5.61 2.01
C GLY A 54 1.22 -6.30 1.50
N THR A 55 1.23 -6.71 0.23
CA THR A 55 0.10 -7.42 -0.36
C THR A 55 0.47 -8.83 -0.79
N ASN A 56 -0.55 -9.68 -0.90
CA ASN A 56 -0.50 -10.90 -1.68
C ASN A 56 -1.45 -10.73 -2.86
N ARG A 57 -0.88 -10.55 -4.06
CA ARG A 57 -1.65 -10.30 -5.29
C ARG A 57 -2.53 -9.05 -5.22
N GLY A 58 -2.05 -7.99 -4.57
CA GLY A 58 -2.75 -6.72 -4.43
C GLY A 58 -3.73 -6.65 -3.26
N VAL A 59 -4.09 -7.78 -2.65
CA VAL A 59 -4.87 -7.85 -1.41
C VAL A 59 -3.94 -7.66 -0.22
N ILE A 60 -4.30 -6.79 0.72
CA ILE A 60 -3.45 -6.51 1.90
C ILE A 60 -3.25 -7.80 2.70
N ASP A 61 -1.98 -8.15 2.94
CA ASP A 61 -1.58 -9.27 3.79
C ASP A 61 -1.07 -8.77 5.15
N ILE A 62 -0.29 -7.67 5.11
CA ILE A 62 0.28 -7.05 6.30
C ILE A 62 0.28 -5.53 6.19
N ILE A 63 -0.02 -4.87 7.30
CA ILE A 63 0.25 -3.43 7.51
C ILE A 63 1.26 -3.31 8.64
N THR A 64 2.35 -2.60 8.38
CA THR A 64 3.41 -2.36 9.36
C THR A 64 3.49 -0.87 9.65
N VAL A 65 3.48 -0.51 10.93
CA VAL A 65 3.73 0.86 11.40
C VAL A 65 5.00 0.86 12.22
N ARG A 66 6.00 1.64 11.80
CA ARG A 66 7.19 1.93 12.60
C ARG A 66 6.94 3.19 13.42
N PHE A 67 7.25 3.12 14.70
CA PHE A 67 7.11 4.25 15.59
C PHE A 67 8.16 4.23 16.69
N ASN A 68 8.40 5.41 17.27
CA ASN A 68 9.49 5.59 18.21
C ASN A 68 8.92 5.89 19.61
N LYS A 69 9.44 5.21 20.64
CA LYS A 69 9.14 5.50 22.05
C LYS A 69 10.46 5.84 22.75
N GLY A 70 10.73 7.14 22.90
CA GLY A 70 12.03 7.62 23.38
C GLY A 70 13.14 7.31 22.37
N GLU A 71 14.21 6.67 22.83
CA GLU A 71 15.37 6.31 22.00
C GLU A 71 15.24 4.96 21.31
N LYS A 72 14.04 4.35 21.27
CA LYS A 72 13.82 3.01 20.75
C LYS A 72 12.78 3.00 19.63
N ASP A 73 13.04 2.18 18.62
CA ASP A 73 12.14 1.94 17.50
C ASP A 73 11.36 0.64 17.71
N PHE A 74 10.09 0.69 17.34
CA PHE A 74 9.15 -0.41 17.42
C PHE A 74 8.44 -0.59 16.08
N TYR A 75 8.10 -1.83 15.76
CA TYR A 75 7.11 -2.16 14.73
C TYR A 75 5.82 -2.64 15.37
N ALA A 76 4.70 -2.16 14.88
CA ALA A 76 3.40 -2.77 15.04
C ALA A 76 2.97 -3.38 13.70
N ASN A 77 2.72 -4.69 13.70
CA ASN A 77 2.38 -5.46 12.51
C ASN A 77 0.94 -5.97 12.63
N TYR A 78 0.05 -5.48 11.78
CA TYR A 78 -1.29 -6.03 11.59
C TYR A 78 -1.26 -7.06 10.48
N VAL A 79 -1.58 -8.30 10.80
CA VAL A 79 -1.57 -9.42 9.85
C VAL A 79 -3.02 -9.83 9.57
N THR A 80 -3.47 -9.72 8.33
CA THR A 80 -4.91 -9.79 8.00
C THR A 80 -5.52 -11.15 8.26
N TYR A 81 -4.78 -12.24 8.07
CA TYR A 81 -5.29 -13.60 8.28
C TYR A 81 -5.53 -13.95 9.76
N ASN A 82 -4.85 -13.26 10.69
CA ASN A 82 -5.02 -13.45 12.13
C ASN A 82 -5.80 -12.32 12.82
N ASP A 83 -6.14 -11.24 12.11
CA ASP A 83 -6.80 -10.03 12.62
C ASP A 83 -6.19 -9.49 13.93
N GLN A 84 -4.86 -9.53 14.04
CA GLN A 84 -4.12 -9.16 15.25
C GLN A 84 -2.97 -8.21 14.94
N VAL A 85 -2.73 -7.29 15.88
CA VAL A 85 -1.58 -6.40 15.88
C VAL A 85 -0.52 -6.95 16.84
N ASN A 86 0.66 -7.25 16.32
CA ASN A 86 1.81 -7.69 17.10
C ASN A 86 2.85 -6.56 17.16
N GLU A 87 3.26 -6.18 18.37
CA GLU A 87 4.30 -5.18 18.61
C GLU A 87 5.65 -5.86 18.86
N SER A 88 6.73 -5.29 18.32
CA SER A 88 8.10 -5.77 18.52
C SER A 88 9.06 -4.59 18.65
N GLU A 89 9.99 -4.67 19.61
CA GLU A 89 11.12 -3.74 19.71
C GLU A 89 12.20 -4.15 18.71
N THR A 90 12.78 -3.18 18.02
CA THR A 90 13.66 -3.43 16.86
C THR A 90 15.07 -2.92 17.04
N GLY A 91 15.26 -2.00 18.00
CA GLY A 91 16.57 -1.43 18.34
C GLY A 91 16.49 0.01 18.76
N LEU A 92 17.65 0.67 18.78
CA LEU A 92 17.75 2.10 19.02
C LEU A 92 17.25 2.88 17.82
N SER A 93 16.53 3.96 18.11
CA SER A 93 16.03 4.89 17.12
C SER A 93 17.18 5.72 16.56
N SER A 94 17.43 5.60 15.25
CA SER A 94 18.35 6.48 14.54
C SER A 94 17.68 7.78 14.08
N LYS A 95 16.35 7.88 14.17
CA LYS A 95 15.56 8.99 13.63
C LYS A 95 15.02 9.86 14.77
N GLN A 96 15.85 10.76 15.30
CA GLN A 96 15.39 11.91 16.09
C GLN A 96 15.03 13.04 15.13
N GLY A 97 13.79 13.06 14.62
CA GLY A 97 13.40 14.01 13.59
C GLY A 97 11.89 14.14 13.42
N ARG A 98 11.47 14.56 12.22
CA ARG A 98 10.05 14.62 11.85
C ARG A 98 9.40 13.25 12.02
N THR A 99 8.14 13.25 12.41
CA THR A 99 7.25 12.08 12.39
C THR A 99 6.06 12.38 11.51
N ILE A 100 5.36 11.35 11.04
CA ILE A 100 4.07 11.48 10.38
C ILE A 100 2.94 11.05 11.31
N SER A 101 1.75 11.57 11.02
CA SER A 101 0.48 11.08 11.53
C SER A 101 -0.16 10.13 10.52
N LEU A 102 -1.08 9.26 10.97
CA LEU A 102 -1.84 8.41 10.04
C LEU A 102 -2.68 9.19 9.02
N SER A 103 -3.05 10.44 9.33
CA SER A 103 -3.76 11.31 8.39
C SER A 103 -2.87 11.84 7.26
N GLU A 104 -1.53 11.80 7.41
CA GLU A 104 -0.60 12.13 6.33
C GLU A 104 -0.40 10.96 5.35
N VAL A 105 -0.85 9.75 5.71
CA VAL A 105 -0.85 8.58 4.82
C VAL A 105 -2.05 8.69 3.87
N ASN A 106 -1.80 9.17 2.66
CA ASN A 106 -2.85 9.46 1.68
C ASN A 106 -3.01 8.37 0.62
N LEU A 107 -3.83 7.36 0.89
CA LEU A 107 -4.08 6.27 -0.06
C LEU A 107 -4.81 6.70 -1.36
N LEU A 108 -5.33 7.93 -1.45
CA LEU A 108 -5.97 8.44 -2.67
C LEU A 108 -4.97 8.69 -3.81
N ILE A 109 -3.66 8.76 -3.52
CA ILE A 109 -2.63 8.93 -4.56
C ILE A 109 -2.38 7.64 -5.35
N VAL A 110 -2.78 6.49 -4.83
CA VAL A 110 -2.40 5.17 -5.36
C VAL A 110 -2.81 4.97 -6.84
N PRO A 111 -4.03 5.31 -7.29
CA PRO A 111 -4.39 5.18 -8.70
C PRO A 111 -3.48 5.99 -9.63
N ASN A 112 -3.05 7.18 -9.19
CA ASN A 112 -2.13 8.02 -9.96
C ASN A 112 -0.71 7.45 -9.98
N LEU A 113 -0.24 6.88 -8.86
CA LEU A 113 1.05 6.18 -8.81
C LEU A 113 1.09 5.01 -9.79
N ILE A 114 0.05 4.18 -9.81
CA ILE A 114 -0.07 3.04 -10.74
C ILE A 114 -0.03 3.54 -12.18
N LYS A 115 -0.85 4.54 -12.52
CA LYS A 115 -0.92 5.09 -13.90
C LYS A 115 0.42 5.65 -14.38
N LYS A 116 1.15 6.36 -13.52
CA LYS A 116 2.47 6.92 -13.86
C LYS A 116 3.51 5.82 -14.04
N ALA A 117 3.54 4.83 -13.15
CA ALA A 117 4.43 3.69 -13.27
C ALA A 117 4.13 2.85 -14.53
N GLU A 118 2.85 2.60 -14.83
CA GLU A 118 2.41 1.97 -16.08
C GLU A 118 2.95 2.71 -17.30
N SER A 119 2.81 4.04 -17.33
CA SER A 119 3.33 4.86 -18.44
C SER A 119 4.84 4.68 -18.62
N LEU A 120 5.61 4.75 -17.52
CA LEU A 120 7.06 4.57 -17.55
C LEU A 120 7.49 3.14 -17.98
N ILE A 121 6.72 2.12 -17.60
CA ILE A 121 6.97 0.74 -18.02
C ILE A 121 6.69 0.57 -19.52
N LEU A 122 5.56 1.09 -20.00
CA LEU A 122 5.14 0.99 -21.40
C LEU A 122 6.04 1.79 -22.36
N GLU A 123 6.68 2.86 -21.87
CA GLU A 123 7.72 3.59 -22.60
C GLU A 123 8.96 2.72 -22.88
N LYS A 124 9.25 1.73 -21.99
CA LYS A 124 10.38 0.81 -22.18
C LYS A 124 10.01 -0.38 -23.05
N ASP A 125 8.85 -0.99 -22.80
CA ASP A 125 8.30 -2.05 -23.65
C ASP A 125 6.77 -2.02 -23.56
N ASN A 126 6.11 -1.84 -24.70
CA ASN A 126 4.66 -1.70 -24.77
C ASN A 126 3.90 -3.04 -24.67
N LYS A 127 4.59 -4.16 -24.52
CA LYS A 127 3.99 -5.49 -24.37
C LYS A 127 3.62 -5.83 -22.94
N PHE A 128 4.08 -5.04 -21.96
CA PHE A 128 3.65 -5.19 -20.58
C PHE A 128 2.14 -4.94 -20.44
N ASN A 129 1.50 -5.71 -19.56
CA ASN A 129 0.08 -5.59 -19.24
C ASN A 129 -0.17 -5.99 -17.78
N THR A 130 -1.41 -5.85 -17.31
CA THR A 130 -1.84 -6.19 -15.94
C THR A 130 -0.93 -5.57 -14.88
N PHE A 131 -1.05 -4.25 -14.72
CA PHE A 131 -0.29 -3.49 -13.73
C PHE A 131 -0.97 -3.53 -12.37
N ARG A 132 -0.21 -3.90 -11.34
CA ARG A 132 -0.74 -4.06 -9.98
C ARG A 132 0.27 -3.60 -8.95
N MET A 133 -0.16 -2.74 -8.03
CA MET A 133 0.60 -2.42 -6.82
C MET A 133 0.65 -3.62 -5.89
N ASP A 134 1.87 -4.05 -5.59
CA ASP A 134 2.16 -5.17 -4.69
C ASP A 134 2.66 -4.71 -3.31
N LYS A 135 3.31 -3.54 -3.27
CA LYS A 135 3.79 -2.90 -2.04
C LYS A 135 3.63 -1.40 -2.12
N LEU A 136 3.39 -0.77 -0.97
CA LEU A 136 3.36 0.68 -0.77
C LEU A 136 3.97 1.00 0.58
N ASN A 137 4.83 2.00 0.66
CA ASN A 137 5.47 2.41 1.90
C ASN A 137 5.61 3.94 1.94
N TYR A 138 5.23 4.52 3.07
CA TYR A 138 5.45 5.93 3.42
C TYR A 138 6.54 5.97 4.47
N GLU A 139 7.63 6.67 4.21
CA GLU A 139 8.75 6.73 5.15
C GLU A 139 9.27 8.15 5.30
N VAL A 140 9.47 8.57 6.56
CA VAL A 140 10.18 9.80 6.87
C VAL A 140 11.67 9.60 6.62
N GLN A 141 12.22 10.42 5.73
CA GLN A 141 13.64 10.44 5.40
C GLN A 141 14.45 11.25 6.41
N GLU A 142 15.78 11.12 6.39
CA GLU A 142 16.67 11.83 7.32
C GLU A 142 16.56 13.36 7.23
N ASP A 143 16.26 13.89 6.05
CA ASP A 143 16.03 15.32 5.80
C ASP A 143 14.64 15.82 6.26
N GLY A 144 13.83 14.93 6.85
CA GLY A 144 12.48 15.24 7.30
C GLY A 144 11.44 15.30 6.19
N THR A 145 11.76 14.89 4.97
CA THR A 145 10.75 14.70 3.91
C THR A 145 10.04 13.36 4.05
N VAL A 146 8.86 13.23 3.44
CA VAL A 146 8.13 11.96 3.35
C VAL A 146 8.26 11.44 1.94
N GLU A 147 8.91 10.28 1.81
CA GLU A 147 9.04 9.57 0.54
C GLU A 147 8.02 8.42 0.49
N VAL A 148 7.41 8.24 -0.67
CA VAL A 148 6.54 7.12 -0.97
C VAL A 148 7.28 6.16 -1.88
N SER A 149 7.56 4.95 -1.40
CA SER A 149 8.13 3.88 -2.21
C SER A 149 7.06 2.83 -2.51
N PHE A 150 7.06 2.27 -3.71
CA PHE A 150 6.03 1.30 -4.13
C PHE A 150 6.55 0.35 -5.20
N VAL A 151 5.89 -0.81 -5.30
CA VAL A 151 6.22 -1.85 -6.27
C VAL A 151 5.02 -2.09 -7.17
N ILE A 152 5.25 -2.07 -8.48
CA ILE A 152 4.27 -2.49 -9.49
C ILE A 152 4.70 -3.83 -10.07
N ASP A 153 3.83 -4.82 -9.97
CA ASP A 153 3.90 -6.04 -10.77
C ASP A 153 3.25 -5.78 -12.12
N ALA A 154 3.89 -6.24 -13.20
CA ALA A 154 3.30 -6.32 -14.53
C ALA A 154 3.60 -7.68 -15.18
N ILE A 155 2.80 -8.05 -16.16
CA ILE A 155 2.94 -9.28 -16.94
C ILE A 155 3.54 -8.94 -18.30
N HIS A 156 4.53 -9.71 -18.72
CA HIS A 156 5.06 -9.66 -20.08
C HIS A 156 4.81 -10.99 -20.79
N PRO A 157 4.40 -11.00 -22.08
CA PRO A 157 4.13 -12.26 -22.81
C PRO A 157 5.38 -13.14 -23.00
N ALA A 158 6.57 -12.55 -22.99
CA ALA A 158 7.80 -13.33 -23.02
C ALA A 158 8.09 -13.98 -21.65
N THR A 159 8.47 -15.25 -21.68
CA THR A 159 8.87 -16.05 -20.51
C THR A 159 10.31 -15.77 -20.04
N SER A 160 11.00 -14.84 -20.68
CA SER A 160 12.32 -14.34 -20.26
C SER A 160 12.40 -12.84 -20.52
N TYR A 161 13.08 -12.11 -19.63
CA TYR A 161 13.36 -10.68 -19.77
C TYR A 161 14.58 -10.35 -18.92
N TYR A 162 15.51 -9.52 -19.43
CA TYR A 162 16.80 -9.20 -18.79
C TYR A 162 17.66 -10.42 -18.38
N GLY A 163 17.64 -11.50 -19.18
CA GLY A 163 18.46 -12.69 -18.90
C GLY A 163 17.91 -13.62 -17.81
N GLU A 164 16.80 -13.26 -17.16
CA GLU A 164 16.14 -14.11 -16.16
C GLU A 164 14.95 -14.86 -16.77
N ARG A 165 14.89 -16.18 -16.50
CA ARG A 165 13.74 -17.01 -16.85
C ARG A 165 12.64 -16.76 -15.84
N LYS A 166 11.51 -16.26 -16.31
CA LYS A 166 10.32 -16.01 -15.48
C LYS A 166 9.62 -17.36 -15.20
N GLY A 167 9.02 -17.50 -14.02
CA GLY A 167 8.04 -18.56 -13.77
C GLY A 167 6.84 -18.47 -14.73
N ASP A 168 5.96 -19.47 -14.71
CA ASP A 168 4.92 -19.77 -15.71
C ASP A 168 3.95 -18.64 -16.10
N LYS A 169 3.99 -17.49 -15.43
CA LYS A 169 3.06 -16.35 -15.65
C LYS A 169 3.73 -15.03 -16.05
N GLY A 170 5.05 -14.99 -16.23
CA GLY A 170 5.72 -13.80 -16.79
C GLY A 170 5.62 -12.53 -15.94
N HIS A 171 5.50 -12.66 -14.61
CA HIS A 171 5.44 -11.51 -13.69
C HIS A 171 6.80 -10.83 -13.53
N LEU A 172 6.83 -9.50 -13.63
CA LEU A 172 7.96 -8.65 -13.30
C LEU A 172 7.55 -7.62 -12.28
N SER A 173 8.43 -7.38 -11.32
CA SER A 173 8.25 -6.32 -10.34
C SER A 173 9.17 -5.14 -10.65
N PHE A 174 8.61 -3.95 -10.59
CA PHE A 174 9.27 -2.67 -10.83
C PHE A 174 9.17 -1.82 -9.57
N GLU A 175 10.29 -1.27 -9.12
CA GLU A 175 10.34 -0.49 -7.88
C GLU A 175 10.40 1.00 -8.20
N PHE A 176 9.55 1.79 -7.55
CA PHE A 176 9.40 3.22 -7.76
C PHE A 176 9.46 4.00 -6.46
N LYS A 177 9.79 5.29 -6.59
CA LYS A 177 9.71 6.28 -5.53
C LYS A 177 8.94 7.51 -6.01
N ALA A 178 8.28 8.20 -5.09
CA ALA A 178 7.56 9.44 -5.30
C ALA A 178 7.60 10.33 -4.06
N ASP A 179 7.27 11.61 -4.22
CA ASP A 179 6.92 12.46 -3.08
C ASP A 179 5.58 12.04 -2.45
N ALA A 180 5.29 12.59 -1.27
CA ALA A 180 4.05 12.35 -0.53
C ALA A 180 2.75 12.70 -1.29
N LYS A 181 2.82 13.53 -2.35
CA LYS A 181 1.67 13.87 -3.18
C LYS A 181 1.51 12.92 -4.37
N GLY A 182 2.47 12.04 -4.62
CA GLY A 182 2.53 11.19 -5.80
C GLY A 182 2.77 11.97 -7.10
N GLU A 183 3.39 13.15 -7.02
CA GLU A 183 3.62 14.01 -8.18
C GLU A 183 4.89 13.59 -8.94
N ASN A 184 6.01 13.42 -8.24
CA ASN A 184 7.32 13.12 -8.83
C ASN A 184 7.65 11.62 -8.81
N VAL A 185 6.97 10.82 -9.62
CA VAL A 185 7.23 9.38 -9.73
C VAL A 185 8.49 9.09 -10.54
N ARG A 186 9.41 8.30 -9.98
CA ARG A 186 10.65 7.85 -10.63
C ARG A 186 10.88 6.36 -10.40
N ALA A 187 11.41 5.70 -11.43
CA ALA A 187 11.88 4.33 -11.32
C ALA A 187 13.14 4.24 -10.47
N THR A 188 13.28 3.15 -9.73
CA THR A 188 14.49 2.84 -8.96
C THR A 188 15.08 1.49 -9.31
N LYS A 189 14.26 0.56 -9.80
CA LYS A 189 14.71 -0.76 -10.25
C LYS A 189 13.74 -1.35 -11.27
N GLY A 190 14.25 -2.23 -12.12
CA GLY A 190 13.46 -2.97 -13.13
C GLY A 190 13.27 -2.23 -14.46
N LEU A 191 13.54 -0.92 -14.51
CA LEU A 191 13.45 -0.11 -15.73
C LEU A 191 14.81 0.28 -16.34
N THR A 192 15.91 -0.05 -15.66
CA THR A 192 17.27 0.18 -16.15
C THR A 192 17.76 -1.04 -16.93
N ILE A 193 18.24 -0.80 -18.15
CA ILE A 193 18.95 -1.77 -19.02
C ILE A 193 20.43 -1.68 -18.69
#